data_AF-A0A6P6FKU5-F1
#
_entry.id   AF-A0A6P6FKU5-F1
#
_cell.length_a   1.000
_cell.length_b   1.000
_cell.length_c   1.000
_cell.angle_alpha   90.00
_cell.angle_beta   90.00
_cell.angle_gamma   90.00
#
_symmetry.space_group_name_H-M   'P 1'
#
loop_
_entity.id
_entity.type
_entity.pdbx_description
1 polymer ?
#
loop_
_entity_poly.entity_id
_entity_poly.type
_entity_poly.pdbx_seq_one_letter_code
_entity_poly.pdbx_strand_id
1 'polypeptide(L)'
;MAFMFVVLQMLLLLLTGNGNGAVLAPEKNPYVTPYGRQHFPLAAIVGQDAIKTALLLGAIDCEIGGIAISGSRGIAKIVMARGLHAISPPIDVVVGLISNVDPVCLEE
;
A
#
# COMPACT_ATOMS: atom_id res chain seq x y z
N MET A 1 -1.32 -23.74 11.55
CA MET A 1 -0.03 -23.23 12.09
C MET A 1 0.50 -22.01 11.33
N ALA A 2 0.51 -22.00 9.98
CA ALA A 2 1.03 -20.86 9.19
C ALA A 2 0.21 -19.55 9.29
N PHE A 3 -1.11 -19.63 9.53
CA PHE A 3 -1.99 -18.45 9.68
C PHE A 3 -1.63 -17.59 10.89
N MET A 4 -1.18 -18.23 11.98
CA MET A 4 -0.79 -17.56 13.22
C MET A 4 0.54 -16.78 13.07
N PHE A 5 1.41 -17.23 12.16
CA PHE A 5 2.73 -16.63 11.96
C PHE A 5 2.68 -15.31 11.15
N VAL A 6 1.72 -15.18 10.23
CA VAL A 6 1.50 -13.95 9.45
C VAL A 6 0.85 -12.87 10.30
N VAL A 7 -0.13 -13.25 11.13
CA VAL A 7 -0.77 -12.33 12.08
C VAL A 7 0.22 -11.86 13.15
N LEU A 8 1.10 -12.74 13.63
CA LEU A 8 2.13 -12.39 14.62
C LEU A 8 3.24 -11.49 14.05
N GLN A 9 3.64 -11.67 12.78
CA GLN A 9 4.58 -10.76 12.11
C GLN A 9 3.97 -9.38 11.81
N MET A 10 2.67 -9.33 11.49
CA MET A 10 1.96 -8.06 11.31
C MET A 10 1.77 -7.31 12.63
N LEU A 11 1.51 -8.02 13.73
CA LEU A 11 1.42 -7.46 15.08
C LEU A 11 2.77 -6.99 15.62
N LEU A 12 3.87 -7.69 15.30
CA LEU A 12 5.22 -7.31 15.70
C LEU A 12 5.73 -6.04 14.96
N LEU A 13 5.31 -5.84 13.71
CA LEU A 13 5.63 -4.63 12.94
C LEU A 13 4.86 -3.39 13.44
N LEU A 14 3.71 -3.58 14.08
CA LEU A 14 2.91 -2.52 14.70
C LEU A 14 3.41 -2.12 16.10
N LEU A 15 4.10 -3.03 16.81
CA LEU A 15 4.68 -2.76 18.12
C LEU A 15 6.10 -2.17 18.06
N THR A 16 6.76 -2.20 16.90
CA THR A 16 8.12 -1.66 16.72
C THR A 16 8.06 -0.28 16.05
N GLY A 17 7.47 0.69 16.74
CA GLY A 17 7.68 2.11 16.43
C GLY A 17 8.84 2.64 17.27
N ASN A 18 9.88 3.18 16.61
CA ASN A 18 10.50 4.49 16.92
C ASN A 18 11.93 4.55 16.36
N GLY A 19 12.16 5.47 15.43
CA GLY A 19 13.43 5.67 14.75
C GLY A 19 13.34 6.89 13.86
N ASN A 20 13.43 8.05 14.50
CA ASN A 20 13.37 9.38 13.89
C ASN A 20 14.45 9.52 12.81
N GLY A 21 14.03 9.63 11.55
CA GLY A 21 14.90 9.96 10.42
C GLY A 21 14.69 11.40 9.99
N ALA A 22 15.17 12.35 10.79
CA ALA A 22 15.32 13.73 10.32
C ALA A 22 16.52 13.78 9.35
N VAL A 23 16.25 14.01 8.06
CA VAL A 23 17.26 14.48 7.10
C VAL A 23 16.69 15.73 6.42
N LEU A 24 17.44 16.83 6.57
CA LEU A 24 17.16 18.16 6.01
C LEU A 24 17.29 18.18 4.48
N ALA A 25 16.37 18.94 3.86
CA ALA A 25 16.32 19.34 2.45
C ALA A 25 17.62 20.08 1.99
N PRO A 26 17.96 20.23 0.68
CA PRO A 26 17.08 20.85 -0.32
C PRO A 26 17.16 20.31 -1.78
N GLU A 27 16.24 20.82 -2.60
CA GLU A 27 16.18 20.82 -4.09
C GLU A 27 15.17 19.87 -4.76
N LYS A 28 13.99 20.44 -5.00
CA LYS A 28 13.25 20.42 -6.28
C LYS A 28 12.85 19.06 -6.87
N ASN A 29 11.83 18.42 -6.27
CA ASN A 29 10.87 17.64 -7.05
C ASN A 29 9.51 17.60 -6.31
N PRO A 30 8.42 18.19 -6.87
CA PRO A 30 7.10 18.17 -6.22
C PRO A 30 6.45 16.78 -6.14
N TYR A 31 7.10 15.73 -6.68
CA TYR A 31 6.62 14.34 -6.61
C TYR A 31 7.27 13.48 -5.51
N VAL A 32 7.92 14.08 -4.51
CA VAL A 32 8.46 13.32 -3.37
C VAL A 32 7.33 12.95 -2.42
N THR A 33 6.88 11.70 -2.50
CA THR A 33 5.96 11.11 -1.54
C THR A 33 6.65 10.96 -0.17
N PRO A 34 6.07 11.50 0.92
CA PRO A 34 6.69 11.49 2.25
C PRO A 34 6.62 10.12 2.97
N TYR A 35 6.14 9.08 2.29
CA TYR A 35 6.01 7.73 2.86
C TYR A 35 7.22 6.88 2.48
N GLY A 36 8.31 7.05 3.23
CA GLY A 36 9.58 6.35 3.10
C GLY A 36 9.54 4.84 3.38
N ARG A 37 8.81 4.08 2.56
CA ARG A 37 9.06 2.65 2.33
C ARG A 37 9.10 2.41 0.83
N GLN A 38 10.28 2.14 0.30
CA GLN A 38 10.40 1.69 -1.09
C GLN A 38 9.73 0.31 -1.22
N HIS A 39 8.55 0.29 -1.83
CA HIS A 39 7.85 -0.94 -2.15
C HIS A 39 8.44 -1.53 -3.43
N PHE A 40 8.45 -2.86 -3.52
CA PHE A 40 8.93 -3.53 -4.72
C PHE A 40 7.99 -3.20 -5.89
N PRO A 41 8.52 -2.71 -7.03
CA PRO A 41 7.67 -2.28 -8.14
C PRO A 41 6.91 -3.47 -8.74
N LEU A 42 5.62 -3.28 -9.00
CA LEU A 42 4.75 -4.33 -9.53
C LEU A 42 5.22 -4.84 -10.91
N ALA A 43 5.88 -3.96 -11.69
CA ALA A 43 6.50 -4.29 -12.97
C ALA A 43 7.71 -5.24 -12.86
N ALA A 44 8.43 -5.26 -11.73
CA ALA A 44 9.58 -6.14 -11.55
C ALA A 44 9.20 -7.59 -11.19
N ILE A 45 7.92 -7.86 -10.97
CA ILE A 45 7.41 -9.19 -10.66
C ILE A 45 7.21 -9.92 -12.00
N VAL A 46 7.99 -10.98 -12.23
CA VAL A 46 7.95 -11.72 -13.50
C VAL A 46 6.75 -12.68 -13.50
N GLY A 47 5.99 -12.67 -14.60
CA GLY A 47 4.79 -13.50 -14.78
C GLY A 47 3.60 -13.06 -13.91
N GLN A 48 2.68 -13.99 -13.66
CA GLN A 48 1.46 -13.79 -12.86
C GLN A 48 0.51 -12.71 -13.40
N ASP A 49 0.36 -12.64 -14.72
CA ASP A 49 -0.41 -11.60 -15.41
C ASP A 49 -1.88 -11.58 -14.97
N ALA A 50 -2.49 -12.74 -14.72
CA ALA A 50 -3.86 -12.82 -14.23
C ALA A 50 -4.07 -12.10 -12.87
N ILE A 51 -3.11 -12.23 -11.94
CA ILE A 51 -3.20 -11.58 -10.62
C ILE A 51 -2.96 -10.08 -10.75
N LYS A 52 -2.00 -9.67 -11.61
CA LYS A 52 -1.76 -8.26 -11.89
C LYS A 52 -2.98 -7.59 -12.51
N THR A 53 -3.59 -8.22 -13.51
CA THR A 53 -4.81 -7.71 -14.16
C THR A 53 -5.95 -7.61 -13.16
N ALA A 54 -6.17 -8.64 -12.32
CA ALA A 54 -7.20 -8.59 -11.28
C ALA A 54 -6.97 -7.40 -10.32
N LEU A 55 -5.73 -7.25 -9.81
CA LEU A 55 -5.35 -6.16 -8.90
C LEU A 55 -5.53 -4.78 -9.52
N LEU A 56 -5.14 -4.62 -10.79
CA LEU A 56 -5.35 -3.38 -11.55
C LEU A 56 -6.84 -3.09 -11.75
N LEU A 57 -7.62 -4.12 -12.06
CA LEU A 57 -9.05 -3.97 -12.29
C LEU A 57 -9.78 -3.55 -11.02
N GLY A 58 -9.46 -4.16 -9.87
CA GLY A 58 -10.02 -3.74 -8.57
C GLY A 58 -9.50 -2.39 -8.07
N ALA A 59 -8.40 -1.87 -8.62
CA ALA A 59 -7.94 -0.51 -8.35
C ALA A 59 -8.69 0.54 -9.18
N ILE A 60 -9.26 0.14 -10.33
CA ILE A 60 -10.03 1.03 -11.22
C ILE A 60 -11.50 1.01 -10.83
N ASP A 61 -12.04 -0.16 -10.52
CA ASP A 61 -13.46 -0.37 -10.27
C ASP A 61 -13.68 -1.02 -8.90
N CYS A 62 -14.25 -0.25 -7.98
CA CYS A 62 -14.57 -0.70 -6.63
C CYS A 62 -15.80 -1.60 -6.55
N GLU A 63 -16.64 -1.68 -7.60
CA GLU A 63 -17.84 -2.54 -7.63
C GLU A 63 -17.49 -4.03 -7.72
N ILE A 64 -16.29 -4.35 -8.20
CA ILE A 64 -15.75 -5.71 -8.31
C ILE A 64 -15.56 -6.35 -6.91
N GLY A 65 -15.46 -5.52 -5.87
CA GLY A 65 -15.31 -5.96 -4.49
C GLY A 65 -13.90 -6.47 -4.18
N GLY A 66 -13.80 -7.48 -3.29
CA GLY A 66 -12.53 -7.98 -2.78
C GLY A 66 -11.88 -9.05 -3.66
N ILE A 67 -10.58 -8.93 -3.93
CA ILE A 67 -9.81 -9.91 -4.71
C ILE A 67 -9.11 -10.91 -3.77
N ALA A 68 -9.46 -12.20 -3.90
CA ALA A 68 -8.82 -13.27 -3.14
C ALA A 68 -7.67 -13.93 -3.93
N ILE A 69 -6.43 -13.82 -3.43
CA ILE A 69 -5.24 -14.38 -4.09
C ILE A 69 -4.74 -15.63 -3.33
N SER A 70 -4.98 -16.81 -3.91
CA SER A 70 -4.46 -18.10 -3.40
C SER A 70 -3.17 -18.52 -4.14
N GLY A 71 -2.44 -19.52 -3.64
CA GLY A 71 -1.13 -19.92 -4.18
C GLY A 71 -0.09 -20.32 -3.13
N SER A 72 1.02 -20.92 -3.57
CA SER A 72 2.08 -21.43 -2.69
C SER A 72 2.92 -20.33 -2.02
N ARG A 73 3.73 -20.71 -1.03
CA ARG A 73 4.67 -19.81 -0.36
C ARG A 73 5.73 -19.35 -1.38
N GLY A 74 6.04 -18.04 -1.39
CA GLY A 74 7.07 -17.47 -2.26
C GLY A 74 6.56 -16.82 -3.56
N ILE A 75 5.26 -16.86 -3.82
CA ILE A 75 4.62 -16.31 -5.05
C ILE A 75 4.46 -14.77 -5.03
N ALA A 76 5.12 -14.05 -4.11
CA ALA A 76 5.09 -12.59 -4.02
C ALA A 76 3.68 -11.94 -3.82
N LYS A 77 2.68 -12.66 -3.31
CA LYS A 77 1.31 -12.14 -3.10
C LYS A 77 1.22 -10.82 -2.32
N ILE A 78 1.84 -10.78 -1.13
CA ILE A 78 1.86 -9.58 -0.27
C ILE A 78 2.69 -8.48 -0.90
N VAL A 79 3.75 -8.85 -1.64
CA VAL A 79 4.61 -7.92 -2.37
C VAL A 79 3.82 -7.24 -3.48
N MET A 80 3.01 -7.98 -4.25
CA MET A 80 2.12 -7.43 -5.28
C MET A 80 1.09 -6.46 -4.70
N ALA A 81 0.41 -6.83 -3.60
CA ALA A 81 -0.57 -5.95 -2.97
C ALA A 81 0.05 -4.63 -2.49
N ARG A 82 1.27 -4.67 -1.94
CA ARG A 82 2.02 -3.46 -1.54
C ARG A 82 2.56 -2.67 -2.73
N GLY A 83 2.97 -3.35 -3.80
CA GLY A 83 3.38 -2.73 -5.05
C GLY A 83 2.23 -1.98 -5.73
N LEU A 84 1.00 -2.48 -5.63
CA LEU A 84 -0.21 -1.80 -6.12
C LEU A 84 -0.43 -0.47 -5.40
N HIS A 85 -0.32 -0.46 -4.06
CA HIS A 85 -0.43 0.78 -3.28
C HIS A 85 0.62 1.83 -3.70
N ALA A 86 1.83 1.40 -4.08
CA ALA A 86 2.88 2.31 -4.50
C ALA A 86 2.65 2.97 -5.88
N ILE A 87 1.80 2.38 -6.73
CA ILE A 87 1.42 2.97 -8.02
C ILE A 87 0.11 3.77 -7.94
N SER A 88 -0.63 3.65 -6.84
CA SER A 88 -1.87 4.40 -6.65
C SER A 88 -1.57 5.90 -6.54
N PRO A 89 -2.40 6.78 -7.13
CA PRO A 89 -2.23 8.21 -7.00
C PRO A 89 -2.33 8.63 -5.52
N PRO A 90 -1.60 9.68 -5.12
CA PRO A 90 -1.79 10.27 -3.80
C PRO A 90 -3.21 10.83 -3.68
N ILE A 91 -3.83 10.60 -2.53
CA ILE A 91 -5.16 11.15 -2.18
C ILE A 91 -4.99 12.31 -1.19
N ASP A 92 -5.82 13.33 -1.34
CA ASP A 92 -5.85 14.46 -0.42
C ASP A 92 -6.58 14.05 0.87
N VAL A 93 -5.89 14.18 2.00
CA VAL A 93 -6.41 13.78 3.32
C VAL A 93 -6.45 14.97 4.27
N VAL A 94 -7.57 15.14 4.99
CA VAL A 94 -7.70 16.16 6.04
C VAL A 94 -6.93 15.73 7.28
N VAL A 95 -6.02 16.58 7.75
CA VAL A 95 -5.16 16.29 8.92
C VAL A 95 -6.02 16.24 10.20
N GLY A 96 -5.98 15.10 10.90
CA GLY A 96 -6.68 14.89 12.17
C GLY A 96 -7.84 13.89 12.12
N LEU A 97 -8.21 13.41 10.93
CA LEU A 97 -9.23 12.38 10.74
C LEU A 97 -8.60 11.00 10.46
N ILE A 98 -9.22 9.96 11.02
CA ILE A 98 -8.81 8.55 10.80
C ILE A 98 -9.26 8.00 9.43
N SER A 99 -10.18 8.69 8.77
CA SER A 99 -10.86 8.27 7.54
C SER A 99 -10.58 9.27 6.42
N ASN A 100 -10.62 8.81 5.17
CA ASN A 100 -10.61 9.70 4.01
C ASN A 100 -11.97 10.40 3.90
N VAL A 101 -12.04 11.65 4.36
CA VAL A 101 -13.21 12.53 4.22
C VAL A 101 -12.92 13.51 3.10
N ASP A 102 -13.90 13.73 2.22
CA ASP A 102 -13.78 14.73 1.15
C ASP A 102 -13.47 16.11 1.74
N PRO A 103 -12.35 16.75 1.37
CA PRO A 103 -11.95 18.04 1.95
C PRO A 103 -12.86 19.20 1.53
N VAL A 104 -13.78 18.96 0.59
CA VAL A 104 -14.71 19.95 0.03
C VAL A 104 -16.09 19.87 0.69
N CYS A 105 -16.46 18.72 1.26
CA CYS A 105 -17.65 18.58 2.09
C CYS A 105 -17.34 19.09 3.51
N LEU A 106 -17.33 20.42 3.65
CA LEU A 106 -17.50 21.08 4.94
C LEU A 106 -18.94 20.84 5.40
N GLU A 107 -19.17 19.72 6.06
CA GLU A 107 -20.37 19.58 6.89
C GLU A 107 -20.08 20.32 8.21
N GLU A 108 -20.97 21.26 8.57
CA GLU A 108 -20.97 22.05 9.82
C GLU A 108 -20.94 21.18 11.09
#